data_AF-A0A0S8KK51-F1
#
_entry.id   AF-A0A0S8KK51-F1
#
_cell.length_a   1.000
_cell.length_b   1.000
_cell.length_c   1.000
_cell.angle_alpha   90.00
_cell.angle_beta   90.00
_cell.angle_gamma   90.00
#
_symmetry.space_group_name_H-M   'P 1'
#
loop_
_entity.id
_entity.type
_entity.pdbx_description
1 polymer ?
#
loop_
_entity_poly.entity_id
_entity_poly.type
_entity_poly.pdbx_seq_one_letter_code
_entity_poly.pdbx_strand_id
1 'polypeptide(L)'
;MCLIFFNSLPGFGKEDRNKELIIHELKLGYPCPAIPFYHFIAELELPQPSVIEVEAAINGKTLRFTDLHRADEITDMGRPVLSHRPPSGYGLSQDGTLYHHPHLVGWVKWEPGKDYEILIMVRMKENIHASGDDVFLTAKRKLKAPEDVPVFDAAWKNYKAIVLTETAGIDRKEEPVEVLLPFYPDEAQQLTRDIRVVSVDPQTHELSEVPSQVYDIQLFLEEDDLAPDKQGNPTREIPLWMPTVTARVAFLAEVPAKTSQVFLVYYNNEHALARMYRTDLRVQGEAPGLRVDNDLYSIVLHPNSGHLDQITLKNKPDVPLFHRMETNGAIHWNPGAYTPPRPWTHTADWKPPENVSFMAGPVISTAEMWDHLRELPEVDASVRYEFFPGLPYFISSTSMRINERIDVIALRNGEIVFKRELMTHAAWYDVIRDSVIVYDVTKMPDLTDLSMEADVPWITFFNEQTGIGFCGIQLDYSNAGLENRPRLLNPYMYITGGPWIYWTRALSFPFLSSNHQQVIPAMKGYFFAERWAYLTYEIDKGDKPYAPVLKWQKRLTNPLRVRLVEEVDERVSRSVHEVYMDEGKSGWEGRETSRH
;
A
#
# COMPACT_ATOMS: atom_id res chain seq x y z
N MET A 1 15.42 26.11 32.25
CA MET A 1 14.03 26.59 32.16
C MET A 1 14.06 28.03 31.66
N CYS A 2 14.29 28.21 30.36
CA CYS A 2 14.15 29.48 29.66
C CYS A 2 12.90 29.37 28.80
N LEU A 3 11.91 30.24 29.03
CA LEU A 3 10.78 30.41 28.14
C LEU A 3 11.31 30.95 26.80
N ILE A 4 11.16 30.16 25.73
CA ILE A 4 11.32 30.63 24.36
C ILE A 4 9.90 30.89 23.84
N PHE A 5 9.58 32.17 23.64
CA PHE A 5 8.40 32.59 22.91
C PHE A 5 8.55 32.18 21.45
N PHE A 6 7.61 31.39 20.92
CA PHE A 6 7.51 31.14 19.49
C PHE A 6 7.04 32.43 18.80
N ASN A 7 7.82 32.89 17.81
CA ASN A 7 7.46 34.02 16.96
C ASN A 7 6.18 33.71 16.18
N SER A 8 5.10 34.39 16.57
CA SER A 8 3.99 34.75 15.70
C SER A 8 4.52 35.52 14.47
N LEU A 9 3.78 35.51 13.35
CA LEU A 9 4.05 36.25 12.12
C LEU A 9 4.87 37.54 12.35
N PRO A 10 6.02 37.75 11.67
CA PRO A 10 6.82 38.94 11.86
C PRO A 10 5.97 40.19 11.57
N GLY A 11 5.82 41.02 12.60
CA GLY A 11 5.00 42.22 12.60
C GLY A 11 5.56 43.32 11.71
N PHE A 12 5.25 43.25 10.42
CA PHE A 12 5.27 44.38 9.51
C PHE A 12 3.92 44.42 8.80
N GLY A 13 3.08 45.38 9.15
CA GLY A 13 1.77 45.63 8.56
C GLY A 13 0.95 46.60 9.42
N LYS A 14 0.04 47.34 8.81
CA LYS A 14 -0.87 48.23 9.54
C LYS A 14 -2.07 47.41 10.01
N GLU A 15 -2.23 47.27 11.32
CA GLU A 15 -3.45 46.72 11.90
C GLU A 15 -4.59 47.73 11.65
N ASP A 16 -5.35 47.53 10.57
CA ASP A 16 -6.51 48.36 10.26
C ASP A 16 -7.67 47.93 11.15
N ARG A 17 -7.76 48.53 12.34
CA ARG A 17 -8.78 48.24 13.38
C ARG A 17 -10.23 48.42 12.90
N ASN A 18 -10.46 48.88 11.68
CA ASN A 18 -11.77 49.15 11.10
C ASN A 18 -12.28 48.09 10.10
N LYS A 19 -11.53 47.01 9.80
CA LYS A 19 -11.97 45.95 8.88
C LYS A 19 -11.97 44.57 9.56
N GLU A 20 -13.16 44.10 9.96
CA GLU A 20 -13.37 42.73 10.44
C GLU A 20 -13.35 41.75 9.27
N LEU A 21 -12.80 40.54 9.47
CA LEU A 21 -12.90 39.47 8.47
C LEU A 21 -14.36 39.02 8.34
N ILE A 22 -14.89 39.04 7.11
CA ILE A 22 -16.24 38.53 6.85
C ILE A 22 -16.17 37.01 6.75
N ILE A 23 -16.99 36.34 7.56
CA ILE A 23 -17.17 34.90 7.55
C ILE A 23 -18.65 34.62 7.28
N HIS A 24 -18.98 34.02 6.14
CA HIS A 24 -20.35 33.66 5.78
C HIS A 24 -20.83 32.45 6.57
N GLU A 25 -19.98 31.43 6.66
CA GLU A 25 -20.25 30.21 7.41
C GLU A 25 -18.99 29.80 8.19
N LEU A 26 -19.19 29.34 9.42
CA LEU A 26 -18.16 28.68 10.21
C LEU A 26 -18.81 27.53 10.97
N LYS A 27 -18.36 26.31 10.72
CA LYS A 27 -18.91 25.09 11.33
C LYS A 27 -17.83 24.09 11.69
N LEU A 28 -18.15 23.23 12.65
CA LEU A 28 -17.38 22.03 12.93
C LEU A 28 -17.92 20.90 12.05
N GLY A 29 -17.01 20.17 11.41
CA GLY A 29 -17.30 19.11 10.47
C GLY A 29 -16.74 17.75 10.92
N TYR A 30 -17.29 16.71 10.30
CA TYR A 30 -16.89 15.32 10.50
C TYR A 30 -15.94 14.87 9.39
N PRO A 31 -15.13 13.84 9.64
CA PRO A 31 -14.35 13.20 8.58
C PRO A 31 -15.25 12.76 7.41
N CYS A 32 -14.88 13.19 6.22
CA CYS A 32 -15.50 12.78 4.96
C CYS A 32 -14.41 12.64 3.89
N PRO A 33 -14.66 12.00 2.74
CA PRO A 33 -13.61 11.79 1.74
C PRO A 33 -12.88 13.07 1.31
N ALA A 34 -13.57 14.22 1.23
CA ALA A 34 -12.94 15.50 0.89
C ALA A 34 -12.05 16.05 2.02
N ILE A 35 -12.51 15.95 3.27
CA ILE A 35 -11.82 16.43 4.47
C ILE A 35 -11.80 15.28 5.49
N PRO A 36 -10.81 14.38 5.45
CA PRO A 36 -10.88 13.07 6.08
C PRO A 36 -10.54 13.08 7.58
N PHE A 37 -10.73 14.22 8.23
CA PHE A 37 -10.45 14.43 9.65
C PHE A 37 -11.51 15.34 10.26
N TYR A 38 -11.63 15.32 11.59
CA TYR A 38 -12.48 16.27 12.30
C TYR A 38 -11.90 17.67 12.14
N HIS A 39 -12.73 18.62 11.75
CA HIS A 39 -12.26 19.92 11.28
C HIS A 39 -13.21 21.05 11.67
N PHE A 40 -12.73 22.28 11.54
CA PHE A 40 -13.59 23.42 11.23
C PHE A 40 -13.47 23.73 9.75
N ILE A 41 -14.54 24.26 9.15
CA ILE A 41 -14.51 24.88 7.83
C ILE A 41 -15.12 26.28 7.92
N ALA A 42 -14.44 27.26 7.32
CA ALA A 42 -14.86 28.65 7.27
C ALA A 42 -14.96 29.13 5.81
N GLU A 43 -16.11 29.70 5.45
CA GLU A 43 -16.31 30.40 4.18
C GLU A 43 -15.97 31.88 4.39
N LEU A 44 -14.85 32.33 3.83
CA LEU A 44 -14.35 33.68 4.01
C LEU A 44 -14.77 34.56 2.83
N GLU A 45 -14.97 35.85 3.09
CA GLU A 45 -15.10 36.87 2.05
C GLU A 45 -14.05 37.96 2.28
N LEU A 46 -13.19 38.16 1.28
CA LEU A 46 -12.20 39.23 1.30
C LEU A 46 -12.80 40.51 0.68
N PRO A 47 -12.48 41.70 1.19
CA PRO A 47 -12.95 42.97 0.63
C PRO A 47 -12.58 43.19 -0.84
N GLN A 48 -11.54 42.51 -1.31
CA GLN A 48 -11.08 42.48 -2.70
C GLN A 48 -10.26 41.21 -2.94
N PRO A 49 -10.14 40.73 -4.19
CA PRO A 49 -9.23 39.63 -4.52
C PRO A 49 -7.80 39.94 -4.07
N SER A 50 -7.14 39.04 -3.36
CA SER A 50 -5.79 39.28 -2.82
C SER A 50 -5.00 37.99 -2.61
N VAL A 51 -3.67 38.13 -2.63
CA VAL A 51 -2.78 37.09 -2.13
C VAL A 51 -2.88 37.08 -0.61
N ILE A 52 -3.03 35.91 0.02
CA ILE A 52 -3.23 35.83 1.46
C ILE A 52 -2.27 34.88 2.17
N GLU A 53 -2.04 35.17 3.45
CA GLU A 53 -1.59 34.21 4.46
C GLU A 53 -2.68 34.09 5.51
N VAL A 54 -2.94 32.87 5.96
CA VAL A 54 -3.99 32.62 6.95
C VAL A 54 -3.39 31.90 8.14
N GLU A 55 -3.73 32.37 9.33
CA GLU A 55 -3.47 31.70 10.60
C GLU A 55 -4.81 31.47 11.31
N ALA A 56 -4.99 30.28 11.88
CA ALA A 56 -6.13 29.98 12.73
C ALA A 56 -5.66 29.52 14.11
N ALA A 57 -6.41 29.86 15.15
CA ALA A 57 -6.19 29.38 16.50
C ALA A 57 -7.49 28.86 17.11
N ILE A 58 -7.39 27.78 17.89
CA ILE A 58 -8.51 27.13 18.56
C ILE A 58 -8.25 27.16 20.05
N ASN A 59 -9.17 27.75 20.81
CA ASN A 59 -9.04 27.92 22.26
C ASN A 59 -7.70 28.58 22.66
N GLY A 60 -7.24 29.53 21.84
CA GLY A 60 -5.97 30.25 22.02
C GLY A 60 -4.71 29.51 21.56
N LYS A 61 -4.81 28.25 21.10
CA LYS A 61 -3.69 27.52 20.48
C LYS A 61 -3.71 27.71 18.97
N THR A 62 -2.70 28.38 18.43
CA THR A 62 -2.50 28.49 16.97
C THR A 62 -2.30 27.11 16.37
N LEU A 63 -3.04 26.81 15.30
CA LEU A 63 -2.85 25.59 14.52
C LEU A 63 -1.51 25.61 13.83
N ARG A 64 -0.90 24.44 13.71
CA ARG A 64 0.36 24.33 12.98
C ARG A 64 0.17 24.64 11.49
N PHE A 65 -0.96 24.23 10.96
CA PHE A 65 -1.27 24.30 9.54
C PHE A 65 -2.79 24.38 9.32
N THR A 66 -3.19 25.02 8.23
CA THR A 66 -4.57 25.10 7.74
C THR A 66 -4.57 24.94 6.24
N ASP A 67 -5.53 24.18 5.73
CA ASP A 67 -5.75 24.04 4.30
C ASP A 67 -6.53 25.24 3.76
N LEU A 68 -6.02 25.82 2.68
CA LEU A 68 -6.67 26.93 1.98
C LEU A 68 -7.12 26.45 0.61
N HIS A 69 -8.42 26.54 0.36
CA HIS A 69 -9.05 26.09 -0.88
C HIS A 69 -9.73 27.24 -1.59
N ARG A 70 -9.75 27.17 -2.92
CA ARG A 70 -10.61 28.04 -3.74
C ARG A 70 -12.08 27.65 -3.56
N ALA A 71 -12.98 28.58 -3.85
CA ALA A 71 -14.42 28.38 -3.72
C ALA A 71 -14.95 27.13 -4.45
N ASP A 72 -14.33 26.76 -5.57
CA ASP A 72 -14.74 25.67 -6.46
C ASP A 72 -13.93 24.37 -6.26
N GLU A 73 -12.98 24.32 -5.32
CA GLU A 73 -12.17 23.12 -5.09
C GLU A 73 -12.89 22.04 -4.29
N ILE A 74 -13.69 22.43 -3.28
CA ILE A 74 -14.48 21.50 -2.46
C ILE A 74 -15.92 21.47 -3.00
N THR A 75 -16.11 20.78 -4.12
CA THR A 75 -17.42 20.67 -4.80
C THR A 75 -18.15 19.36 -4.54
N ASP A 76 -17.42 18.30 -4.18
CA ASP A 76 -17.98 16.98 -3.86
C ASP A 76 -17.37 16.45 -2.56
N MET A 77 -18.12 16.56 -1.47
CA MET A 77 -17.70 16.07 -0.14
C MET A 77 -17.52 14.55 -0.08
N GLY A 78 -18.14 13.82 -1.02
CA GLY A 78 -18.02 12.37 -1.16
C GLY A 78 -16.76 11.92 -1.90
N ARG A 79 -15.89 12.86 -2.31
CA ARG A 79 -14.65 12.56 -3.05
C ARG A 79 -13.44 13.24 -2.42
N PRO A 80 -12.24 12.62 -2.50
CA PRO A 80 -11.00 13.29 -2.17
C PRO A 80 -10.80 14.54 -3.03
N VAL A 81 -10.38 15.64 -2.41
CA VAL A 81 -10.00 16.87 -3.13
C VAL A 81 -8.81 16.58 -4.05
N LEU A 82 -8.86 17.11 -5.27
CA LEU A 82 -7.84 16.90 -6.30
C LEU A 82 -6.52 17.64 -6.00
N SER A 83 -6.63 18.88 -5.52
CA SER A 83 -5.51 19.72 -5.11
C SER A 83 -5.13 19.43 -3.65
N HIS A 84 -3.83 19.40 -3.39
CA HIS A 84 -3.28 19.44 -2.04
C HIS A 84 -1.96 20.19 -2.10
N ARG A 85 -1.81 21.20 -1.25
CA ARG A 85 -0.57 21.92 -1.08
C ARG A 85 0.07 21.47 0.23
N PRO A 86 1.21 20.77 0.20
CA PRO A 86 1.83 20.28 1.43
C PRO A 86 2.32 21.45 2.28
N PRO A 87 2.47 21.28 3.61
CA PRO A 87 2.96 22.32 4.51
C PRO A 87 4.30 22.92 4.07
N SER A 88 5.21 22.08 3.58
CA SER A 88 6.50 22.52 3.02
C SER A 88 6.35 23.47 1.83
N GLY A 89 5.31 23.28 1.01
CA GLY A 89 5.01 24.12 -0.13
C GLY A 89 4.59 25.54 0.26
N TYR A 90 3.98 25.74 1.43
CA TYR A 90 3.69 27.07 1.98
C TYR A 90 4.94 27.76 2.55
N GLY A 91 5.90 26.97 3.08
CA GLY A 91 7.17 27.49 3.58
C GLY A 91 8.17 27.85 2.47
N LEU A 92 8.22 27.09 1.37
CA LEU A 92 9.17 27.29 0.26
C LEU A 92 8.75 28.38 -0.73
N SER A 93 7.45 28.51 -0.96
CA SER A 93 6.91 29.45 -1.93
C SER A 93 5.57 29.92 -1.41
N GLN A 94 5.22 31.19 -1.63
CA GLN A 94 3.87 31.61 -1.31
C GLN A 94 2.92 31.26 -2.45
N ASP A 95 1.65 31.11 -2.14
CA ASP A 95 0.64 30.96 -3.15
C ASP A 95 0.43 32.31 -3.84
N GLY A 96 0.74 32.42 -5.14
CA GLY A 96 0.40 33.62 -5.92
C GLY A 96 -1.08 33.70 -6.28
N THR A 97 -1.90 32.73 -5.87
CA THR A 97 -3.34 32.73 -6.12
C THR A 97 -4.01 33.94 -5.45
N LEU A 98 -4.80 34.68 -6.24
CA LEU A 98 -5.71 35.70 -5.75
C LEU A 98 -6.99 35.02 -5.23
N TYR A 99 -7.23 35.14 -3.94
CA TYR A 99 -8.42 34.63 -3.27
C TYR A 99 -9.45 35.75 -3.11
N HIS A 100 -10.74 35.42 -3.24
CA HIS A 100 -11.83 36.34 -2.92
C HIS A 100 -12.83 35.68 -1.95
N HIS A 101 -13.26 34.45 -2.28
CA HIS A 101 -14.10 33.62 -1.42
C HIS A 101 -13.44 32.27 -1.09
N PRO A 102 -12.31 32.23 -0.38
CA PRO A 102 -11.67 30.96 -0.05
C PRO A 102 -12.44 30.18 1.02
N HIS A 103 -12.27 28.86 1.00
CA HIS A 103 -12.59 28.01 2.13
C HIS A 103 -11.32 27.75 2.94
N LEU A 104 -11.39 28.01 4.25
CA LEU A 104 -10.33 27.67 5.19
C LEU A 104 -10.74 26.44 5.99
N VAL A 105 -9.90 25.42 5.98
CA VAL A 105 -10.11 24.18 6.74
C VAL A 105 -8.98 24.02 7.75
N GLY A 106 -9.32 23.71 8.99
CA GLY A 106 -8.35 23.48 10.05
C GLY A 106 -8.67 22.24 10.86
N TRP A 107 -7.65 21.48 11.23
CA TRP A 107 -7.77 20.25 12.01
C TRP A 107 -8.27 20.55 13.43
N VAL A 108 -9.41 19.98 13.82
CA VAL A 108 -9.98 20.11 15.16
C VAL A 108 -10.55 18.79 15.59
N LYS A 109 -9.87 18.09 16.49
CA LYS A 109 -10.45 16.93 17.18
C LYS A 109 -11.44 17.41 18.24
N TRP A 110 -12.60 17.86 17.80
CA TRP A 110 -13.63 18.36 18.69
C TRP A 110 -14.35 17.20 19.42
N GLU A 111 -14.94 17.50 20.58
CA GLU A 111 -15.67 16.57 21.43
C GLU A 111 -17.13 17.03 21.55
N PRO A 112 -18.11 16.10 21.60
CA PRO A 112 -19.53 16.43 21.65
C PRO A 112 -19.88 17.42 22.76
N GLY A 113 -20.68 18.41 22.43
CA GLY A 113 -21.18 19.43 23.37
C GLY A 113 -20.17 20.45 23.90
N LYS A 114 -18.87 20.33 23.57
CA LYS A 114 -17.86 21.30 23.99
C LYS A 114 -17.92 22.59 23.16
N ASP A 115 -17.59 23.70 23.80
CA ASP A 115 -17.41 24.99 23.14
C ASP A 115 -15.98 25.14 22.61
N TYR A 116 -15.85 25.67 21.40
CA TYR A 116 -14.61 25.96 20.70
C TYR A 116 -14.57 27.41 20.28
N GLU A 117 -13.55 28.12 20.71
CA GLU A 117 -13.28 29.49 20.28
C GLU A 117 -12.28 29.47 19.12
N ILE A 118 -12.74 29.85 17.93
CA ILE A 118 -11.94 29.88 16.72
C ILE A 118 -11.61 31.34 16.38
N LEU A 119 -10.32 31.63 16.29
CA LEU A 119 -9.75 32.88 15.81
C LEU A 119 -9.16 32.63 14.43
N ILE A 120 -9.56 33.43 13.44
CA ILE A 120 -8.99 33.41 12.09
C ILE A 120 -8.39 34.79 11.83
N MET A 121 -7.12 34.80 11.41
CA MET A 121 -6.40 36.00 11.01
C MET A 121 -5.93 35.82 9.56
N VAL A 122 -6.30 36.76 8.70
CA VAL A 122 -5.93 36.80 7.29
C VAL A 122 -5.06 38.01 7.05
N ARG A 123 -3.82 37.79 6.60
CA ARG A 123 -2.93 38.84 6.09
C ARG A 123 -3.14 38.96 4.59
N MET A 124 -3.77 40.04 4.15
CA MET A 124 -3.92 40.40 2.74
C MET A 124 -2.69 41.13 2.25
N LYS A 125 -2.16 40.69 1.11
CA LYS A 125 -0.96 41.23 0.48
C LYS A 125 -1.28 41.68 -0.94
N GLU A 126 -0.66 42.77 -1.35
CA GLU A 126 -0.70 43.22 -2.75
C GLU A 126 0.14 42.32 -3.65
N ASN A 127 1.23 41.74 -3.11
CA ASN A 127 2.18 40.90 -3.82
C ASN A 127 2.52 39.63 -3.01
N ILE A 128 3.23 38.70 -3.67
CA ILE A 128 3.78 37.46 -3.07
C ILE A 128 4.81 37.74 -1.96
N HIS A 129 5.26 38.97 -1.78
CA HIS A 129 6.18 39.32 -0.71
C HIS A 129 5.46 40.16 0.34
N ALA A 130 5.67 39.79 1.60
CA ALA A 130 5.20 40.54 2.75
C ALA A 130 5.68 42.01 2.68
N SER A 131 4.77 42.93 2.95
CA SER A 131 5.05 44.37 2.97
C SER A 131 4.51 45.03 4.25
N GLY A 132 5.02 46.22 4.58
CA GLY A 132 4.50 47.02 5.69
C GLY A 132 3.10 47.60 5.45
N ASP A 133 2.60 47.53 4.21
CA ASP A 133 1.27 48.00 3.81
C ASP A 133 0.23 46.87 3.75
N ASP A 134 0.63 45.65 4.10
CA ASP A 134 -0.28 44.51 4.20
C ASP A 134 -1.38 44.78 5.24
N VAL A 135 -2.58 44.29 4.95
CA VAL A 135 -3.78 44.48 5.77
C VAL A 135 -4.10 43.21 6.52
N PHE A 136 -4.29 43.30 7.83
CA PHE A 136 -4.71 42.18 8.66
C PHE A 136 -6.21 42.26 8.92
N LEU A 137 -6.93 41.21 8.54
CA LEU A 137 -8.33 41.00 8.90
C LEU A 137 -8.40 39.91 9.96
N THR A 138 -9.22 40.12 10.99
CA THR A 138 -9.39 39.15 12.07
C THR A 138 -10.87 38.91 12.32
N ALA A 139 -11.24 37.67 12.59
CA ALA A 139 -12.54 37.33 13.15
C ALA A 139 -12.39 36.27 14.22
N LYS A 140 -13.21 36.41 15.26
CA LYS A 140 -13.27 35.50 16.40
C LYS A 140 -14.70 35.06 16.61
N ARG A 141 -14.93 33.75 16.66
CA ARG A 141 -16.26 33.15 16.84
C ARG A 141 -16.19 31.99 17.82
N LYS A 142 -17.27 31.79 18.56
CA LYS A 142 -17.45 30.60 19.41
C LYS A 142 -18.43 29.66 18.71
N LEU A 143 -18.08 28.40 18.63
CA LEU A 143 -18.91 27.33 18.12
C LEU A 143 -19.14 26.32 19.24
N LYS A 144 -20.32 25.72 19.26
CA LYS A 144 -20.59 24.57 20.11
C LYS A 144 -20.61 23.32 19.25
N ALA A 145 -19.85 22.31 19.64
CA ALA A 145 -19.88 21.00 18.99
C ALA A 145 -21.25 20.33 19.21
N PRO A 146 -21.73 19.50 18.26
CA PRO A 146 -23.01 18.82 18.42
C PRO A 146 -23.01 17.91 19.66
N GLU A 147 -24.13 17.81 20.40
CA GLU A 147 -24.18 17.16 21.73
C GLU A 147 -24.42 15.64 21.69
N ASP A 148 -25.16 15.13 20.71
CA ASP A 148 -25.67 13.74 20.69
C ASP A 148 -25.10 12.90 19.54
N VAL A 149 -23.78 12.98 19.34
CA VAL A 149 -23.11 12.40 18.17
C VAL A 149 -21.96 11.50 18.58
N PRO A 150 -21.81 10.34 17.93
CA PRO A 150 -20.72 9.42 18.24
C PRO A 150 -19.38 10.05 17.84
N VAL A 151 -18.45 10.08 18.80
CA VAL A 151 -17.02 10.24 18.55
C VAL A 151 -16.30 9.02 19.11
N PHE A 152 -15.10 8.75 18.62
CA PHE A 152 -14.30 7.67 19.18
C PHE A 152 -13.79 8.03 20.59
N ASP A 153 -13.27 7.03 21.30
CA ASP A 153 -12.82 7.17 22.68
C ASP A 153 -11.72 8.25 22.83
N ALA A 154 -11.98 9.23 23.70
CA ALA A 154 -11.09 10.34 23.99
C ALA A 154 -9.75 9.91 24.63
N ALA A 155 -9.66 8.69 25.17
CA ALA A 155 -8.42 8.13 25.71
C ALA A 155 -7.33 7.93 24.63
N TRP A 156 -7.71 7.80 23.36
CA TRP A 156 -6.77 7.83 22.23
C TRP A 156 -6.45 9.26 21.88
N LYS A 157 -5.22 9.69 22.13
CA LYS A 157 -4.85 11.11 22.00
C LYS A 157 -4.78 11.54 20.53
N ASN A 158 -4.27 10.67 19.65
CA ASN A 158 -4.00 11.00 18.25
C ASN A 158 -4.73 10.06 17.27
N TYR A 159 -4.86 10.51 16.03
CA TYR A 159 -5.30 9.66 14.92
C TYR A 159 -4.70 10.12 13.59
N LYS A 160 -4.61 9.19 12.64
CA LYS A 160 -4.31 9.47 11.22
C LYS A 160 -5.53 9.09 10.39
N ALA A 161 -5.67 9.67 9.20
CA ALA A 161 -6.80 9.37 8.32
C ALA A 161 -6.35 8.68 7.04
N ILE A 162 -7.06 7.63 6.66
CA ILE A 162 -6.90 6.89 5.42
C ILE A 162 -8.17 7.04 4.60
N VAL A 163 -8.05 7.52 3.37
CA VAL A 163 -9.15 7.52 2.40
C VAL A 163 -8.93 6.41 1.40
N LEU A 164 -9.90 5.49 1.32
CA LEU A 164 -9.93 4.43 0.34
C LEU A 164 -10.91 4.78 -0.77
N THR A 165 -10.52 4.62 -2.04
CA THR A 165 -11.38 4.90 -3.19
C THR A 165 -11.47 3.71 -4.12
N GLU A 166 -12.72 3.31 -4.44
CA GLU A 166 -13.03 2.24 -5.39
C GLU A 166 -13.23 2.81 -6.80
N THR A 167 -12.54 2.24 -7.79
CA THR A 167 -12.50 2.79 -9.16
C THR A 167 -13.00 1.84 -10.24
N ALA A 168 -13.21 0.55 -9.94
CA ALA A 168 -13.60 -0.48 -10.92
C ALA A 168 -15.12 -0.71 -11.00
N GLY A 169 -15.90 -0.06 -10.14
CA GLY A 169 -17.34 -0.26 -10.03
C GLY A 169 -17.68 -1.62 -9.43
N ILE A 170 -16.98 -2.00 -8.36
CA ILE A 170 -17.16 -3.28 -7.66
C ILE A 170 -17.27 -3.00 -6.17
N ASP A 171 -18.30 -3.52 -5.51
CA ASP A 171 -18.37 -3.43 -4.05
C ASP A 171 -17.21 -4.20 -3.39
N ARG A 172 -16.42 -3.49 -2.60
CA ARG A 172 -15.38 -4.06 -1.74
C ARG A 172 -16.01 -4.40 -0.40
N LYS A 173 -15.98 -5.68 -0.05
CA LYS A 173 -16.45 -6.21 1.23
C LYS A 173 -15.29 -6.96 1.86
N GLU A 174 -15.02 -6.67 3.12
CA GLU A 174 -13.92 -7.23 3.90
C GLU A 174 -12.61 -7.30 3.09
N GLU A 175 -12.33 -6.27 2.29
CA GLU A 175 -11.13 -6.22 1.46
C GLU A 175 -9.92 -5.97 2.37
N PRO A 176 -8.91 -6.85 2.38
CA PRO A 176 -7.70 -6.61 3.15
C PRO A 176 -6.95 -5.42 2.55
N VAL A 177 -6.64 -4.45 3.40
CA VAL A 177 -5.87 -3.26 3.05
C VAL A 177 -4.69 -3.18 4.00
N GLU A 178 -3.50 -2.94 3.46
CA GLU A 178 -2.26 -2.76 4.22
C GLU A 178 -1.71 -1.36 3.95
N VAL A 179 -1.30 -0.66 5.01
CA VAL A 179 -0.64 0.65 4.94
C VAL A 179 0.59 0.69 5.84
N LEU A 180 1.63 1.40 5.41
CA LEU A 180 2.80 1.72 6.24
C LEU A 180 2.58 3.09 6.88
N LEU A 181 2.63 3.17 8.21
CA LEU A 181 2.41 4.41 8.94
C LEU A 181 3.63 4.81 9.78
N PRO A 182 4.04 6.08 9.75
CA PRO A 182 5.07 6.62 10.63
C PRO A 182 4.46 7.23 11.92
N PHE A 183 5.16 7.10 13.03
CA PHE A 183 4.79 7.62 14.34
C PHE A 183 6.01 8.23 15.01
N TYR A 184 5.81 9.23 15.85
CA TYR A 184 6.87 9.69 16.71
C TYR A 184 7.07 8.72 17.90
N PRO A 185 8.32 8.47 18.35
CA PRO A 185 8.60 7.49 19.40
C PRO A 185 7.83 7.73 20.71
N ASP A 186 7.58 8.99 21.06
CA ASP A 186 6.81 9.39 22.24
C ASP A 186 5.29 9.18 22.10
N GLU A 187 4.82 8.77 20.92
CA GLU A 187 3.42 8.42 20.65
C GLU A 187 3.26 6.93 20.29
N ALA A 188 4.36 6.17 20.28
CA ALA A 188 4.43 4.83 19.68
C ALA A 188 4.85 3.73 20.67
N GLN A 189 4.60 3.90 21.97
CA GLN A 189 5.13 2.97 22.97
C GLN A 189 4.56 1.55 22.85
N GLN A 190 3.32 1.40 22.34
CA GLN A 190 2.57 0.13 22.36
C GLN A 190 1.66 -0.05 21.13
N LEU A 191 2.21 0.18 19.92
CA LEU A 191 1.44 0.20 18.66
C LEU A 191 0.54 -1.03 18.43
N THR A 192 1.01 -2.23 18.80
CA THR A 192 0.22 -3.47 18.65
C THR A 192 -0.99 -3.55 19.58
N ARG A 193 -0.96 -2.81 20.68
CA ARG A 193 -1.99 -2.80 21.72
C ARG A 193 -2.96 -1.65 21.54
N ASP A 194 -2.46 -0.47 21.17
CA ASP A 194 -3.24 0.75 21.15
C ASP A 194 -3.89 1.02 19.80
N ILE A 195 -3.29 0.69 18.66
CA ILE A 195 -3.90 1.03 17.36
C ILE A 195 -5.31 0.47 17.22
N ARG A 196 -6.24 1.33 16.81
CA ARG A 196 -7.62 0.99 16.42
C ARG A 196 -7.92 1.61 15.07
N VAL A 197 -8.49 0.83 14.17
CA VAL A 197 -8.95 1.32 12.87
C VAL A 197 -10.47 1.41 12.91
N VAL A 198 -11.00 2.56 12.51
CA VAL A 198 -12.43 2.89 12.61
C VAL A 198 -12.90 3.42 11.26
N SER A 199 -13.91 2.80 10.66
CA SER A 199 -14.58 3.36 9.48
C SER A 199 -15.53 4.48 9.89
N VAL A 200 -15.67 5.49 9.02
CA VAL A 200 -16.58 6.63 9.24
C VAL A 200 -17.64 6.65 8.14
N ASP A 201 -18.91 6.52 8.50
CA ASP A 201 -20.00 6.77 7.55
C ASP A 201 -20.12 8.28 7.31
N PRO A 202 -19.87 8.79 6.08
CA PRO A 202 -19.89 10.22 5.83
C PRO A 202 -21.29 10.85 5.83
N GLN A 203 -22.36 10.06 5.85
CA GLN A 203 -23.74 10.54 5.89
C GLN A 203 -24.33 10.52 7.30
N THR A 204 -24.11 9.42 8.03
CA THR A 204 -24.65 9.24 9.40
C THR A 204 -23.67 9.66 10.48
N HIS A 205 -22.38 9.80 10.12
CA HIS A 205 -21.25 10.02 11.03
C HIS A 205 -21.02 8.86 12.01
N GLU A 206 -21.62 7.70 11.77
CA GLU A 206 -21.41 6.51 12.59
C GLU A 206 -19.95 6.03 12.47
N LEU A 207 -19.40 5.61 13.61
CA LEU A 207 -18.05 5.10 13.74
C LEU A 207 -18.09 3.60 14.03
N SER A 208 -17.42 2.80 13.20
CA SER A 208 -17.36 1.36 13.38
C SER A 208 -15.91 0.88 13.43
N GLU A 209 -15.50 0.30 14.55
CA GLU A 209 -14.19 -0.36 14.67
C GLU A 209 -14.14 -1.55 13.69
N VAL A 210 -13.11 -1.60 12.84
CA VAL A 210 -12.88 -2.70 11.90
C VAL A 210 -11.74 -3.60 12.39
N PRO A 211 -11.79 -4.91 12.11
CA PRO A 211 -10.67 -5.81 12.41
C PRO A 211 -9.37 -5.26 11.85
N SER A 212 -8.37 -5.12 12.72
CA SER A 212 -7.08 -4.56 12.39
C SER A 212 -5.93 -5.36 13.00
N GLN A 213 -4.74 -5.17 12.45
CA GLN A 213 -3.54 -5.88 12.83
C GLN A 213 -2.33 -4.99 12.59
N VAL A 214 -1.40 -4.99 13.53
CA VAL A 214 -0.15 -4.20 13.46
C VAL A 214 1.04 -5.15 13.49
N TYR A 215 2.00 -4.96 12.60
CA TYR A 215 3.22 -5.76 12.50
C TYR A 215 4.32 -4.98 11.79
N ASP A 216 5.49 -5.60 11.62
CA ASP A 216 6.66 -4.99 10.96
C ASP A 216 7.01 -3.62 11.57
N ILE A 217 7.17 -3.58 12.90
CA ILE A 217 7.53 -2.36 13.62
C ILE A 217 9.03 -2.13 13.47
N GLN A 218 9.40 -1.01 12.86
CA GLN A 218 10.80 -0.61 12.65
C GLN A 218 11.09 0.69 13.39
N LEU A 219 12.32 0.81 13.90
CA LEU A 219 12.77 1.95 14.68
C LEU A 219 13.91 2.67 13.96
N PHE A 220 13.76 3.98 13.77
CA PHE A 220 14.85 4.87 13.42
C PHE A 220 14.93 5.95 14.50
N LEU A 221 15.86 5.82 15.45
CA LEU A 221 15.91 6.67 16.65
C LEU A 221 17.04 7.71 16.61
N GLU A 222 17.72 7.85 15.47
CA GLU A 222 18.78 8.84 15.31
C GLU A 222 18.18 10.24 15.15
N GLU A 223 18.70 11.17 15.96
CA GLU A 223 18.39 12.60 15.86
C GLU A 223 19.31 13.27 14.84
N ASP A 224 18.82 14.30 14.17
CA ASP A 224 19.66 15.11 13.28
C ASP A 224 20.75 15.86 14.06
N ASP A 225 21.96 15.88 13.53
CA ASP A 225 23.09 16.56 14.17
C ASP A 225 23.03 18.05 13.88
N LEU A 226 22.58 18.81 14.87
CA LEU A 226 22.57 20.27 14.85
C LEU A 226 23.87 20.88 15.36
N ALA A 227 24.96 20.10 15.44
CA ALA A 227 26.26 20.61 15.85
C ALA A 227 26.69 21.79 14.96
N PRO A 228 27.37 22.78 15.57
CA PRO A 228 27.90 23.89 14.81
C PRO A 228 29.07 23.48 13.92
N ASP A 229 29.33 24.28 12.89
CA ASP A 229 30.52 24.17 12.05
C ASP A 229 31.82 24.44 12.85
N LYS A 230 32.97 24.33 12.17
CA LYS A 230 34.29 24.58 12.78
C LYS A 230 34.46 26.01 13.32
N GLN A 231 33.57 26.93 12.96
CA GLN A 231 33.55 28.33 13.36
C GLN A 231 32.51 28.61 14.47
N GLY A 232 31.77 27.58 14.92
CA GLY A 232 30.76 27.71 15.97
C GLY A 232 29.38 28.15 15.48
N ASN A 233 29.15 28.24 14.17
CA ASN A 233 27.85 28.61 13.62
C ASN A 233 26.96 27.36 13.45
N PRO A 234 25.65 27.43 13.76
CA PRO A 234 24.73 26.35 13.43
C PRO A 234 24.82 26.00 11.95
N THR A 235 25.02 24.72 11.63
CA THR A 235 25.02 24.24 10.24
C THR A 235 23.62 24.29 9.62
N ARG A 236 22.58 24.30 10.47
CA ARG A 236 21.16 24.47 10.14
C ARG A 236 20.37 24.91 11.38
N GLU A 237 19.24 25.57 11.18
CA GLU A 237 18.41 26.11 12.26
C GLU A 237 17.38 25.11 12.81
N ILE A 238 17.08 24.06 12.03
CA ILE A 238 16.04 23.07 12.31
C ILE A 238 16.54 21.66 11.95
N PRO A 239 16.06 20.61 12.65
CA PRO A 239 16.35 19.24 12.25
C PRO A 239 15.65 18.89 10.94
N LEU A 240 16.34 18.17 10.06
CA LEU A 240 15.82 17.73 8.77
C LEU A 240 14.97 16.48 8.86
N TRP A 241 15.28 15.63 9.84
CA TRP A 241 14.50 14.45 10.17
C TRP A 241 14.36 14.36 11.68
N MET A 242 13.38 13.57 12.10
CA MET A 242 13.13 13.28 13.50
C MET A 242 13.16 11.77 13.71
N PRO A 243 13.50 11.29 14.92
CA PRO A 243 13.27 9.91 15.32
C PRO A 243 11.85 9.46 14.94
N THR A 244 11.74 8.29 14.34
CA THR A 244 10.50 7.75 13.77
C THR A 244 10.38 6.26 14.06
N VAL A 245 9.18 5.85 14.46
CA VAL A 245 8.75 4.45 14.51
C VAL A 245 7.82 4.22 13.33
N THR A 246 8.05 3.20 12.53
CA THR A 246 7.10 2.81 11.48
C THR A 246 6.46 1.47 11.81
N ALA A 247 5.23 1.26 11.34
CA ALA A 247 4.55 -0.02 11.45
C ALA A 247 3.64 -0.26 10.25
N ARG A 248 3.49 -1.51 9.84
CA ARG A 248 2.42 -1.92 8.93
C ARG A 248 1.13 -2.09 9.72
N VAL A 249 0.06 -1.52 9.19
CA VAL A 249 -1.31 -1.68 9.70
C VAL A 249 -2.14 -2.32 8.60
N ALA A 250 -2.63 -3.53 8.85
CA ALA A 250 -3.58 -4.21 7.99
C ALA A 250 -4.98 -4.17 8.61
N PHE A 251 -6.02 -3.97 7.80
CA PHE A 251 -7.42 -3.99 8.24
C PHE A 251 -8.37 -4.46 7.13
N LEU A 252 -9.58 -4.88 7.52
CA LEU A 252 -10.64 -5.29 6.58
C LEU A 252 -11.54 -4.10 6.25
N ALA A 253 -11.56 -3.70 4.99
CA ALA A 253 -12.26 -2.51 4.51
C ALA A 253 -13.55 -2.86 3.76
N GLU A 254 -14.58 -2.06 3.97
CA GLU A 254 -15.78 -2.01 3.13
C GLU A 254 -15.81 -0.70 2.36
N VAL A 255 -15.90 -0.77 1.04
CA VAL A 255 -15.96 0.40 0.15
C VAL A 255 -16.94 0.09 -0.99
N PRO A 256 -18.12 0.72 -1.03
CA PRO A 256 -19.07 0.55 -2.13
C PRO A 256 -18.48 0.90 -3.51
N ALA A 257 -19.10 0.35 -4.55
CA ALA A 257 -18.69 0.59 -5.93
C ALA A 257 -18.67 2.09 -6.27
N LYS A 258 -17.56 2.55 -6.85
CA LYS A 258 -17.33 3.94 -7.26
C LYS A 258 -17.45 4.96 -6.13
N THR A 259 -17.27 4.60 -4.86
CA THR A 259 -17.28 5.57 -3.76
C THR A 259 -15.89 5.72 -3.12
N SER A 260 -15.80 6.62 -2.15
CA SER A 260 -14.65 6.79 -1.28
C SER A 260 -15.11 6.65 0.18
N GLN A 261 -14.28 6.04 1.01
CA GLN A 261 -14.57 5.77 2.42
C GLN A 261 -13.40 6.22 3.30
N VAL A 262 -13.70 6.83 4.44
CA VAL A 262 -12.69 7.28 5.42
C VAL A 262 -12.52 6.23 6.51
N PHE A 263 -11.26 5.96 6.85
CA PHE A 263 -10.84 5.15 7.98
C PHE A 263 -9.91 5.97 8.86
N LEU A 264 -10.18 6.02 10.16
CA LEU A 264 -9.33 6.68 11.14
C LEU A 264 -8.50 5.63 11.87
N VAL A 265 -7.20 5.85 11.94
CA VAL A 265 -6.24 5.02 12.68
C VAL A 265 -5.91 5.74 13.98
N TYR A 266 -6.62 5.41 15.05
CA TYR A 266 -6.41 5.97 16.39
C TYR A 266 -5.22 5.31 17.07
N TYR A 267 -4.38 6.10 17.73
CA TYR A 267 -3.19 5.65 18.47
C TYR A 267 -2.88 6.56 19.67
N ASN A 268 -1.78 6.29 20.39
CA ASN A 268 -1.34 7.02 21.57
C ASN A 268 -2.31 6.89 22.75
N ASN A 269 -2.61 5.63 23.12
CA ASN A 269 -3.32 5.29 24.35
C ASN A 269 -2.50 4.29 25.18
N GLU A 270 -1.77 4.81 26.18
CA GLU A 270 -0.93 4.03 27.09
C GLU A 270 -1.70 2.97 27.89
N HIS A 271 -3.01 3.16 28.08
CA HIS A 271 -3.88 2.26 28.84
C HIS A 271 -4.74 1.34 27.97
N ALA A 272 -4.57 1.38 26.64
CA ALA A 272 -5.31 0.49 25.75
C ALA A 272 -5.06 -0.97 26.12
N LEU A 273 -6.11 -1.79 26.09
CA LEU A 273 -6.00 -3.24 26.21
C LEU A 273 -5.79 -3.85 24.83
N ALA A 274 -5.11 -4.99 24.74
CA ALA A 274 -4.98 -5.71 23.48
C ALA A 274 -6.36 -6.15 22.99
N ARG A 275 -6.67 -5.87 21.72
CA ARG A 275 -7.92 -6.29 21.09
C ARG A 275 -7.71 -7.60 20.35
N MET A 276 -8.52 -8.61 20.66
CA MET A 276 -8.57 -9.84 19.89
C MET A 276 -9.72 -9.77 18.90
N TYR A 277 -9.42 -9.74 17.61
CA TYR A 277 -10.43 -9.82 16.56
C TYR A 277 -10.72 -11.28 16.22
N ARG A 278 -12.00 -11.59 16.02
CA ARG A 278 -12.40 -12.91 15.51
C ARG A 278 -12.03 -12.99 14.04
N THR A 279 -11.47 -14.13 13.65
CA THR A 279 -11.09 -14.41 12.28
C THR A 279 -11.30 -15.90 12.00
N ASP A 280 -11.60 -16.24 10.75
CA ASP A 280 -11.56 -17.60 10.24
C ASP A 280 -10.15 -18.03 9.84
N LEU A 281 -9.22 -17.08 9.69
CA LEU A 281 -7.83 -17.31 9.34
C LEU A 281 -7.08 -17.94 10.52
N ARG A 282 -6.59 -19.17 10.33
CA ARG A 282 -5.91 -19.96 11.35
C ARG A 282 -4.62 -20.52 10.79
N VAL A 283 -3.56 -20.44 11.58
CA VAL A 283 -2.24 -20.99 11.26
C VAL A 283 -1.86 -22.03 12.30
N GLN A 284 -1.36 -23.17 11.85
CA GLN A 284 -0.91 -24.29 12.69
C GLN A 284 0.40 -24.88 12.14
N GLY A 285 1.13 -25.60 12.98
CA GLY A 285 2.39 -26.24 12.61
C GLY A 285 3.62 -25.38 12.91
N GLU A 286 4.78 -25.87 12.50
CA GLU A 286 6.07 -25.19 12.65
C GLU A 286 6.59 -24.77 11.29
N ALA A 287 7.13 -23.55 11.19
CA ALA A 287 7.72 -23.07 9.95
C ALA A 287 8.96 -23.91 9.58
N PRO A 288 9.18 -24.21 8.29
CA PRO A 288 8.42 -23.70 7.14
C PRO A 288 7.15 -24.53 6.78
N GLY A 289 6.90 -25.66 7.44
CA GLY A 289 5.76 -26.56 7.21
C GLY A 289 4.44 -26.16 7.86
N LEU A 290 3.95 -24.97 7.51
CA LEU A 290 2.71 -24.43 8.08
C LEU A 290 1.45 -25.00 7.42
N ARG A 291 0.37 -25.09 8.18
CA ARG A 291 -0.99 -25.26 7.69
C ARG A 291 -1.77 -23.97 7.91
N VAL A 292 -2.36 -23.44 6.85
CA VAL A 292 -3.16 -22.21 6.88
C VAL A 292 -4.59 -22.53 6.43
N ASP A 293 -5.56 -22.24 7.28
CA ASP A 293 -6.98 -22.47 7.03
C ASP A 293 -7.74 -21.13 7.06
N ASN A 294 -8.72 -20.95 6.16
CA ASN A 294 -9.81 -19.98 6.29
C ASN A 294 -11.13 -20.69 5.97
N ASP A 295 -12.29 -20.04 5.97
CA ASP A 295 -13.59 -20.70 5.76
C ASP A 295 -13.80 -21.30 4.36
N LEU A 296 -12.91 -21.01 3.42
CA LEU A 296 -12.98 -21.48 2.03
C LEU A 296 -11.98 -22.59 1.72
N TYR A 297 -10.77 -22.52 2.27
CA TYR A 297 -9.70 -23.48 1.97
C TYR A 297 -8.89 -23.91 3.19
N SER A 298 -8.12 -24.98 2.98
CA SER A 298 -6.99 -25.41 3.79
C SER A 298 -5.77 -25.56 2.89
N ILE A 299 -4.69 -24.86 3.22
CA ILE A 299 -3.41 -24.87 2.50
C ILE A 299 -2.34 -25.47 3.39
N VAL A 300 -1.55 -26.39 2.85
CA VAL A 300 -0.38 -26.97 3.51
C VAL A 300 0.86 -26.51 2.78
N LEU A 301 1.85 -26.04 3.54
CA LEU A 301 3.19 -25.73 3.08
C LEU A 301 4.13 -26.91 3.38
N HIS A 302 5.05 -27.16 2.45
CA HIS A 302 5.96 -28.28 2.52
C HIS A 302 6.96 -28.12 3.69
N PRO A 303 7.17 -29.15 4.53
CA PRO A 303 7.93 -29.03 5.78
C PRO A 303 9.40 -28.66 5.63
N ASN A 304 10.00 -28.88 4.45
CA ASN A 304 11.38 -28.49 4.20
C ASN A 304 11.50 -27.12 3.56
N SER A 305 10.73 -26.84 2.50
CA SER A 305 10.94 -25.65 1.66
C SER A 305 9.96 -24.52 1.93
N GLY A 306 8.89 -24.78 2.68
CA GLY A 306 7.78 -23.83 2.88
C GLY A 306 6.93 -23.58 1.65
N HIS A 307 7.15 -24.31 0.55
CA HIS A 307 6.39 -24.11 -0.69
C HIS A 307 5.01 -24.74 -0.60
N LEU A 308 4.07 -24.20 -1.36
CA LEU A 308 2.72 -24.75 -1.50
C LEU A 308 2.76 -26.24 -1.84
N ASP A 309 2.18 -27.08 -0.97
CA ASP A 309 2.23 -28.55 -1.08
C ASP A 309 0.87 -29.16 -1.43
N GLN A 310 -0.17 -28.69 -0.75
CA GLN A 310 -1.54 -29.15 -0.95
C GLN A 310 -2.55 -28.02 -0.73
N ILE A 311 -3.62 -28.03 -1.51
CA ILE A 311 -4.79 -27.17 -1.33
C ILE A 311 -6.04 -28.04 -1.21
N THR A 312 -6.92 -27.73 -0.26
CA THR A 312 -8.20 -28.40 -0.09
C THR A 312 -9.30 -27.36 0.04
N LEU A 313 -10.34 -27.41 -0.80
CA LEU A 313 -11.50 -26.54 -0.62
C LEU A 313 -12.41 -27.14 0.46
N LYS A 314 -12.87 -26.32 1.41
CA LYS A 314 -13.67 -26.80 2.55
C LYS A 314 -15.04 -27.36 2.14
N ASN A 315 -15.61 -26.89 1.04
CA ASN A 315 -16.85 -27.41 0.46
C ASN A 315 -16.65 -28.74 -0.31
N LYS A 316 -15.41 -29.11 -0.65
CA LYS A 316 -15.07 -30.32 -1.41
C LYS A 316 -13.79 -30.98 -0.83
N PRO A 317 -13.83 -31.43 0.43
CA PRO A 317 -12.63 -31.93 1.12
C PRO A 317 -12.07 -33.23 0.52
N ASP A 318 -12.88 -33.99 -0.22
CA ASP A 318 -12.51 -35.29 -0.78
C ASP A 318 -11.67 -35.21 -2.08
N VAL A 319 -11.45 -33.99 -2.60
CA VAL A 319 -10.73 -33.74 -3.86
C VAL A 319 -9.65 -32.67 -3.67
N PRO A 320 -8.61 -32.95 -2.86
CA PRO A 320 -7.49 -32.03 -2.68
C PRO A 320 -6.66 -31.90 -3.96
N LEU A 321 -6.07 -30.72 -4.16
CA LEU A 321 -5.10 -30.45 -5.21
C LEU A 321 -3.68 -30.65 -4.65
N PHE A 322 -2.85 -31.43 -5.34
CA PHE A 322 -1.47 -31.73 -4.94
C PHE A 322 -0.63 -32.18 -6.13
N HIS A 323 0.70 -32.25 -5.95
CA HIS A 323 1.63 -32.83 -6.91
C HIS A 323 2.20 -34.20 -6.46
N ARG A 324 2.96 -34.24 -5.36
CA ARG A 324 3.54 -35.45 -4.71
C ARG A 324 4.43 -36.33 -5.60
N MET A 325 4.99 -35.79 -6.68
CA MET A 325 5.98 -36.44 -7.53
C MET A 325 7.18 -35.51 -7.72
N GLU A 326 8.32 -36.03 -8.18
CA GLU A 326 9.55 -35.26 -8.47
C GLU A 326 10.00 -34.27 -7.37
N THR A 327 11.13 -33.59 -7.57
CA THR A 327 11.70 -32.60 -6.61
C THR A 327 11.49 -32.98 -5.13
N ASN A 328 10.65 -32.24 -4.41
CA ASN A 328 10.18 -32.55 -3.06
C ASN A 328 8.67 -32.88 -2.99
N GLY A 329 7.96 -32.88 -4.13
CA GLY A 329 6.52 -33.12 -4.20
C GLY A 329 5.61 -31.90 -4.08
N ALA A 330 6.16 -30.70 -3.86
CA ALA A 330 5.38 -29.45 -3.76
C ALA A 330 4.72 -29.06 -5.09
N ILE A 331 3.62 -28.30 -5.00
CA ILE A 331 2.91 -27.68 -6.11
C ILE A 331 3.73 -26.52 -6.72
N HIS A 332 4.27 -25.63 -5.87
CA HIS A 332 5.02 -24.46 -6.34
C HIS A 332 6.51 -24.80 -6.43
N TRP A 333 7.10 -24.74 -7.63
CA TRP A 333 8.49 -25.14 -7.85
C TRP A 333 9.46 -23.97 -7.89
N ASN A 334 9.21 -23.00 -8.77
CA ASN A 334 10.16 -21.93 -9.09
C ASN A 334 9.98 -20.69 -8.20
N PRO A 335 11.00 -19.81 -8.06
CA PRO A 335 12.18 -19.60 -8.93
C PRO A 335 13.12 -20.80 -9.13
N GLY A 336 13.70 -20.92 -10.33
CA GLY A 336 14.62 -22.02 -10.60
C GLY A 336 15.52 -21.80 -11.81
N ALA A 337 16.64 -22.52 -11.82
CA ALA A 337 17.66 -22.43 -12.85
C ALA A 337 18.31 -23.79 -13.15
N TYR A 338 18.70 -23.97 -14.41
CA TYR A 338 19.49 -25.11 -14.86
C TYR A 338 20.78 -24.64 -15.52
N THR A 339 21.93 -24.89 -14.86
CA THR A 339 23.26 -24.51 -15.33
C THR A 339 24.16 -25.75 -15.45
N PRO A 340 24.11 -26.51 -16.55
CA PRO A 340 24.98 -27.67 -16.72
C PRO A 340 26.47 -27.34 -16.53
N PRO A 341 27.27 -28.25 -15.96
CA PRO A 341 26.91 -29.61 -15.56
C PRO A 341 26.22 -29.72 -14.17
N ARG A 342 25.90 -28.59 -13.52
CA ARG A 342 25.21 -28.61 -12.23
C ARG A 342 23.75 -29.07 -12.40
N PRO A 343 23.16 -29.73 -11.38
CA PRO A 343 21.76 -30.13 -11.40
C PRO A 343 20.81 -28.96 -11.66
N TRP A 344 19.63 -29.27 -12.19
CA TRP A 344 18.52 -28.32 -12.18
C TRP A 344 18.05 -28.12 -10.75
N THR A 345 17.96 -26.88 -10.31
CA THR A 345 17.57 -26.52 -8.95
C THR A 345 16.40 -25.54 -8.94
N HIS A 346 15.56 -25.69 -7.94
CA HIS A 346 14.34 -24.92 -7.72
C HIS A 346 14.29 -24.46 -6.26
N THR A 347 13.55 -23.41 -5.95
CA THR A 347 13.30 -23.02 -4.55
C THR A 347 12.52 -24.09 -3.78
N ALA A 348 11.74 -24.94 -4.48
CA ALA A 348 11.16 -26.13 -3.86
C ALA A 348 12.21 -27.12 -3.33
N ASP A 349 13.43 -27.15 -3.87
CA ASP A 349 14.47 -28.10 -3.44
C ASP A 349 15.18 -27.70 -2.12
N TRP A 350 14.81 -26.56 -1.52
CA TRP A 350 15.34 -26.10 -0.23
C TRP A 350 15.09 -27.09 0.92
N LYS A 351 16.06 -27.19 1.85
CA LYS A 351 16.02 -28.18 2.93
C LYS A 351 16.79 -27.81 4.22
N PRO A 352 16.18 -27.04 5.13
CA PRO A 352 15.32 -25.89 4.85
C PRO A 352 16.14 -24.73 4.23
N PRO A 353 15.52 -23.63 3.78
CA PRO A 353 16.27 -22.42 3.44
C PRO A 353 16.90 -21.80 4.69
N GLU A 354 17.98 -21.03 4.52
CA GLU A 354 18.67 -20.32 5.60
C GLU A 354 17.74 -19.36 6.35
N ASN A 355 16.82 -18.71 5.63
CA ASN A 355 15.94 -17.72 6.21
C ASN A 355 14.47 -18.10 6.02
N VAL A 356 13.76 -18.13 7.14
CA VAL A 356 12.32 -18.35 7.23
C VAL A 356 11.75 -17.31 8.19
N SER A 357 10.74 -16.57 7.74
CA SER A 357 9.95 -15.66 8.57
C SER A 357 8.47 -16.01 8.42
N PHE A 358 7.73 -15.94 9.51
CA PHE A 358 6.29 -16.11 9.47
C PHE A 358 5.63 -15.17 10.46
N MET A 359 4.39 -14.81 10.14
CA MET A 359 3.55 -14.00 10.99
C MET A 359 2.11 -14.50 10.85
N ALA A 360 1.41 -14.60 11.98
CA ALA A 360 0.00 -14.96 12.02
C ALA A 360 -0.79 -13.83 12.67
N GLY A 361 -1.92 -13.48 12.07
CA GLY A 361 -2.82 -12.50 12.65
C GLY A 361 -4.21 -12.50 12.01
N PRO A 362 -5.13 -11.69 12.55
CA PRO A 362 -6.55 -11.78 12.22
C PRO A 362 -6.92 -11.28 10.82
N VAL A 363 -6.08 -10.45 10.19
CA VAL A 363 -6.33 -9.85 8.87
C VAL A 363 -5.40 -10.42 7.81
N ILE A 364 -4.14 -10.69 8.16
CA ILE A 364 -3.16 -11.27 7.26
C ILE A 364 -2.24 -12.22 8.03
N SER A 365 -1.91 -13.34 7.39
CA SER A 365 -0.84 -14.24 7.82
C SER A 365 0.17 -14.38 6.68
N THR A 366 1.46 -14.32 7.01
CA THR A 366 2.55 -14.42 6.03
C THR A 366 3.47 -15.60 6.31
N ALA A 367 4.00 -16.17 5.24
CA ALA A 367 5.09 -17.14 5.27
C ALA A 367 6.11 -16.75 4.21
N GLU A 368 7.35 -16.51 4.63
CA GLU A 368 8.41 -15.96 3.79
C GLU A 368 9.66 -16.81 3.91
N MET A 369 10.19 -17.22 2.76
CA MET A 369 11.39 -18.04 2.66
C MET A 369 12.34 -17.40 1.67
N TRP A 370 13.62 -17.25 2.03
CA TRP A 370 14.65 -16.77 1.12
C TRP A 370 16.01 -17.37 1.41
N ASP A 371 16.73 -17.68 0.35
CA ASP A 371 18.06 -18.27 0.38
C ASP A 371 18.64 -18.23 -1.05
N HIS A 372 19.87 -18.71 -1.21
CA HIS A 372 20.40 -19.09 -2.50
C HIS A 372 19.67 -20.31 -3.08
N LEU A 373 19.64 -20.42 -4.41
CA LEU A 373 19.27 -21.69 -5.05
C LEU A 373 20.28 -22.78 -4.69
N ARG A 374 19.80 -23.99 -4.42
CA ARG A 374 20.65 -25.11 -4.00
C ARG A 374 21.67 -25.44 -5.10
N GLU A 375 22.93 -25.62 -4.72
CA GLU A 375 24.09 -25.79 -5.63
C GLU A 375 24.39 -24.59 -6.56
N LEU A 376 23.67 -23.48 -6.43
CA LEU A 376 23.84 -22.23 -7.18
C LEU A 376 23.89 -21.01 -6.24
N PRO A 377 24.95 -20.86 -5.41
CA PRO A 377 25.11 -19.71 -4.51
C PRO A 377 25.17 -18.35 -5.23
N GLU A 378 25.36 -18.34 -6.55
CA GLU A 378 25.32 -17.13 -7.38
C GLU A 378 23.90 -16.58 -7.59
N VAL A 379 22.87 -17.29 -7.16
CA VAL A 379 21.47 -16.92 -7.37
C VAL A 379 20.73 -16.85 -6.05
N ASP A 380 20.32 -15.65 -5.65
CA ASP A 380 19.37 -15.48 -4.54
C ASP A 380 17.95 -15.66 -5.04
N ALA A 381 17.10 -16.28 -4.22
CA ALA A 381 15.68 -16.37 -4.48
C ALA A 381 14.86 -16.16 -3.21
N SER A 382 13.64 -15.65 -3.39
CA SER A 382 12.65 -15.57 -2.31
C SER A 382 11.28 -16.01 -2.79
N VAL A 383 10.50 -16.60 -1.87
CA VAL A 383 9.09 -16.97 -2.05
C VAL A 383 8.33 -16.53 -0.81
N ARG A 384 7.27 -15.74 -1.02
CA ARG A 384 6.44 -15.18 0.04
C ARG A 384 4.98 -15.46 -0.23
N TYR A 385 4.24 -15.88 0.79
CA TYR A 385 2.80 -16.07 0.73
C TYR A 385 2.09 -15.14 1.70
N GLU A 386 0.99 -14.54 1.25
CA GLU A 386 0.06 -13.73 2.05
C GLU A 386 -1.33 -14.38 2.01
N PHE A 387 -1.86 -14.72 3.19
CA PHE A 387 -3.16 -15.36 3.35
C PHE A 387 -4.13 -14.44 4.09
N PHE A 388 -5.41 -14.48 3.70
CA PHE A 388 -6.43 -13.56 4.18
C PHE A 388 -7.69 -14.30 4.67
N PRO A 389 -8.44 -13.73 5.64
CA PRO A 389 -9.72 -14.26 6.08
C PRO A 389 -10.77 -14.15 4.96
N GLY A 390 -11.69 -15.10 4.88
CA GLY A 390 -12.86 -15.05 3.99
C GLY A 390 -12.59 -14.96 2.47
N LEU A 391 -11.33 -15.01 2.01
CA LEU A 391 -10.97 -14.86 0.60
C LEU A 391 -10.57 -16.18 -0.06
N PRO A 392 -10.97 -16.45 -1.32
CA PRO A 392 -10.70 -17.72 -2.01
C PRO A 392 -9.30 -17.78 -2.64
N TYR A 393 -8.48 -16.76 -2.41
CA TYR A 393 -7.14 -16.64 -2.96
C TYR A 393 -6.12 -16.31 -1.88
N PHE A 394 -4.86 -16.57 -2.20
CA PHE A 394 -3.70 -16.07 -1.47
C PHE A 394 -2.76 -15.39 -2.46
N ILE A 395 -1.91 -14.48 -1.98
CA ILE A 395 -0.90 -13.85 -2.82
C ILE A 395 0.40 -14.62 -2.68
N SER A 396 1.08 -14.83 -3.81
CA SER A 396 2.44 -15.32 -3.88
C SER A 396 3.31 -14.26 -4.53
N SER A 397 4.39 -13.87 -3.86
CA SER A 397 5.44 -13.03 -4.43
C SER A 397 6.73 -13.83 -4.53
N THR A 398 7.36 -13.83 -5.70
CA THR A 398 8.67 -14.47 -5.90
C THR A 398 9.67 -13.48 -6.46
N SER A 399 10.93 -13.61 -6.03
CA SER A 399 12.03 -12.84 -6.60
C SER A 399 13.24 -13.73 -6.86
N MET A 400 14.02 -13.40 -7.88
CA MET A 400 15.29 -14.05 -8.18
C MET A 400 16.32 -13.01 -8.60
N ARG A 401 17.50 -13.03 -7.95
CA ARG A 401 18.62 -12.14 -8.25
C ARG A 401 19.84 -12.95 -8.67
N ILE A 402 20.46 -12.55 -9.79
CA ILE A 402 21.73 -13.10 -10.25
C ILE A 402 22.87 -12.24 -9.67
N ASN A 403 23.58 -12.76 -8.68
CA ASN A 403 24.67 -12.07 -8.00
C ASN A 403 25.98 -12.16 -8.78
N GLU A 404 26.20 -13.28 -9.45
CA GLU A 404 27.33 -13.51 -10.34
C GLU A 404 26.86 -14.19 -11.63
N ARG A 405 27.59 -13.98 -12.73
CA ARG A 405 27.17 -14.55 -14.02
C ARG A 405 27.05 -16.07 -13.91
N ILE A 406 25.93 -16.59 -14.39
CA ILE A 406 25.71 -18.01 -14.61
C ILE A 406 25.34 -18.27 -16.07
N ASP A 407 25.70 -19.43 -16.57
CA ASP A 407 25.39 -19.84 -17.95
C ASP A 407 24.28 -20.90 -17.88
N VAL A 408 23.07 -20.54 -18.35
CA VAL A 408 21.83 -21.30 -18.14
C VAL A 408 21.31 -21.96 -19.42
N ILE A 409 20.74 -23.16 -19.28
CA ILE A 409 19.83 -23.76 -20.26
C ILE A 409 18.36 -23.54 -19.85
N ALA A 410 18.12 -23.25 -18.57
CA ALA A 410 16.83 -22.80 -18.11
C ALA A 410 16.96 -21.75 -17.01
N LEU A 411 16.17 -20.69 -17.14
CA LEU A 411 15.91 -19.72 -16.09
C LEU A 411 14.40 -19.49 -16.08
N ARG A 412 13.75 -19.86 -14.97
CA ARG A 412 12.29 -19.95 -14.89
C ARG A 412 11.75 -19.38 -13.58
N ASN A 413 10.49 -18.98 -13.62
CA ASN A 413 9.73 -18.51 -12.48
C ASN A 413 8.23 -18.83 -12.63
N GLY A 414 7.41 -18.63 -11.61
CA GLY A 414 5.94 -18.77 -11.68
C GLY A 414 5.46 -20.19 -12.01
N GLU A 415 6.17 -21.22 -11.53
CA GLU A 415 5.85 -22.62 -11.85
C GLU A 415 4.90 -23.27 -10.85
N ILE A 416 3.76 -23.73 -11.35
CA ILE A 416 2.76 -24.46 -10.57
C ILE A 416 2.52 -25.82 -11.21
N VAL A 417 2.66 -26.87 -10.41
CA VAL A 417 2.63 -28.26 -10.82
C VAL A 417 1.52 -29.00 -10.08
N PHE A 418 0.75 -29.80 -10.82
CA PHE A 418 -0.25 -30.70 -10.24
C PHE A 418 -0.07 -32.11 -10.77
N LYS A 419 -0.53 -33.08 -9.97
CA LYS A 419 -0.77 -34.43 -10.45
C LYS A 419 -1.76 -34.36 -11.63
N ARG A 420 -1.39 -34.97 -12.76
CA ARG A 420 -2.07 -34.76 -14.04
C ARG A 420 -3.55 -35.10 -14.00
N GLU A 421 -3.91 -36.20 -13.37
CA GLU A 421 -5.28 -36.72 -13.32
C GLU A 421 -6.24 -35.82 -12.52
N LEU A 422 -5.71 -34.85 -11.79
CA LEU A 422 -6.52 -33.86 -11.09
C LEU A 422 -7.12 -32.82 -12.04
N MET A 423 -6.60 -32.68 -13.27
CA MET A 423 -6.99 -31.62 -14.20
C MET A 423 -7.54 -32.19 -15.50
N THR A 424 -8.67 -31.64 -15.97
CA THR A 424 -9.26 -32.02 -17.28
C THR A 424 -9.01 -30.97 -18.35
N HIS A 425 -8.91 -29.70 -17.94
CA HIS A 425 -8.81 -28.58 -18.84
C HIS A 425 -7.84 -27.52 -18.33
N ALA A 426 -7.29 -26.75 -19.27
CA ALA A 426 -6.64 -25.48 -19.02
C ALA A 426 -7.42 -24.36 -19.73
N ALA A 427 -7.38 -23.16 -19.17
CA ALA A 427 -7.84 -21.96 -19.86
C ALA A 427 -6.93 -20.76 -19.55
N TRP A 428 -6.80 -19.85 -20.51
CA TRP A 428 -6.09 -18.59 -20.36
C TRP A 428 -6.64 -17.57 -21.36
N TYR A 429 -6.44 -16.29 -21.08
CA TYR A 429 -6.68 -15.24 -22.08
C TYR A 429 -5.45 -15.11 -22.99
N ASP A 430 -5.65 -15.37 -24.28
CA ASP A 430 -4.62 -15.21 -25.29
C ASP A 430 -4.71 -13.81 -25.91
N VAL A 431 -3.75 -12.97 -25.55
CA VAL A 431 -3.66 -11.57 -25.99
C VAL A 431 -3.48 -11.44 -27.51
N ILE A 432 -2.87 -12.43 -28.17
CA ILE A 432 -2.67 -12.40 -29.63
C ILE A 432 -3.99 -12.61 -30.35
N ARG A 433 -4.80 -13.56 -29.86
CA ARG A 433 -6.09 -13.91 -30.45
C ARG A 433 -7.26 -13.11 -29.88
N ASP A 434 -7.00 -12.23 -28.91
CA ASP A 434 -8.00 -11.48 -28.16
C ASP A 434 -9.18 -12.36 -27.72
N SER A 435 -8.89 -13.53 -27.16
CA SER A 435 -9.91 -14.50 -26.78
C SER A 435 -9.42 -15.44 -25.70
N VAL A 436 -10.38 -16.02 -24.97
CA VAL A 436 -10.07 -17.09 -24.01
C VAL A 436 -9.91 -18.40 -24.75
N ILE A 437 -8.75 -19.02 -24.58
CA ILE A 437 -8.50 -20.38 -25.04
C ILE A 437 -8.92 -21.34 -23.93
N VAL A 438 -9.62 -22.41 -24.32
CA VAL A 438 -9.93 -23.55 -23.45
C VAL A 438 -9.36 -24.78 -24.13
N TYR A 439 -8.54 -25.54 -23.40
CA TYR A 439 -7.83 -26.68 -23.92
C TYR A 439 -8.08 -27.91 -23.06
N ASP A 440 -8.48 -29.02 -23.68
CA ASP A 440 -8.63 -30.33 -23.03
C ASP A 440 -7.26 -30.99 -22.84
N VAL A 441 -6.74 -30.91 -21.63
CA VAL A 441 -5.39 -31.41 -21.30
C VAL A 441 -5.35 -32.93 -21.14
N THR A 442 -6.51 -33.60 -21.09
CA THR A 442 -6.57 -35.06 -21.08
C THR A 442 -6.15 -35.66 -22.43
N LYS A 443 -6.26 -34.88 -23.50
CA LYS A 443 -5.86 -35.25 -24.87
C LYS A 443 -4.43 -34.83 -25.23
N MET A 444 -3.75 -34.14 -24.32
CA MET A 444 -2.39 -33.65 -24.55
C MET A 444 -1.39 -34.81 -24.54
N PRO A 445 -0.55 -35.03 -25.57
CA PRO A 445 0.51 -36.02 -25.47
C PRO A 445 1.54 -35.60 -24.40
N ASP A 446 2.28 -36.57 -23.87
CA ASP A 446 3.39 -36.29 -22.96
C ASP A 446 4.47 -35.47 -23.67
N LEU A 447 5.09 -34.56 -22.93
CA LEU A 447 6.13 -33.62 -23.38
C LEU A 447 5.68 -32.77 -24.57
N THR A 448 4.39 -32.44 -24.62
CA THR A 448 3.84 -31.40 -25.50
C THR A 448 3.75 -30.09 -24.72
N ASP A 449 3.91 -28.97 -25.42
CA ASP A 449 3.84 -27.63 -24.81
C ASP A 449 2.75 -26.78 -25.45
N LEU A 450 2.02 -26.04 -24.62
CA LEU A 450 1.12 -24.97 -25.04
C LEU A 450 1.75 -23.64 -24.67
N SER A 451 2.20 -22.86 -25.65
CA SER A 451 2.83 -21.57 -25.42
C SER A 451 1.81 -20.44 -25.36
N MET A 452 2.09 -19.45 -24.52
CA MET A 452 1.35 -18.19 -24.39
C MET A 452 2.33 -17.04 -24.14
N GLU A 453 1.88 -15.80 -24.37
CA GLU A 453 2.69 -14.62 -24.10
C GLU A 453 3.17 -14.60 -22.64
N ALA A 454 4.35 -14.01 -22.40
CA ALA A 454 4.91 -13.94 -21.07
C ALA A 454 3.90 -13.28 -20.11
N ASP A 455 3.41 -12.09 -20.42
CA ASP A 455 2.49 -11.30 -19.60
C ASP A 455 1.02 -11.79 -19.68
N VAL A 456 0.80 -13.10 -19.82
CA VAL A 456 -0.54 -13.69 -19.75
C VAL A 456 -1.23 -13.26 -18.44
N PRO A 457 -2.40 -12.60 -18.52
CA PRO A 457 -2.98 -11.95 -17.34
C PRO A 457 -3.53 -12.94 -16.32
N TRP A 458 -3.89 -14.15 -16.78
CA TRP A 458 -4.27 -15.26 -15.93
C TRP A 458 -4.19 -16.59 -16.67
N ILE A 459 -3.95 -17.65 -15.92
CA ILE A 459 -3.94 -19.04 -16.36
C ILE A 459 -4.67 -19.89 -15.33
N THR A 460 -5.47 -20.86 -15.77
CA THR A 460 -6.17 -21.76 -14.87
C THR A 460 -6.16 -23.19 -15.35
N PHE A 461 -6.04 -24.13 -14.41
CA PHE A 461 -6.46 -25.51 -14.60
C PHE A 461 -7.79 -25.74 -13.91
N PHE A 462 -8.64 -26.58 -14.51
CA PHE A 462 -9.88 -27.01 -13.87
C PHE A 462 -10.27 -28.43 -14.24
N ASN A 463 -11.10 -29.00 -13.39
CA ASN A 463 -11.67 -30.32 -13.54
C ASN A 463 -13.19 -30.23 -13.65
N GLU A 464 -13.72 -30.57 -14.82
CA GLU A 464 -15.17 -30.52 -15.06
C GLU A 464 -15.95 -31.55 -14.21
N GLN A 465 -15.31 -32.68 -13.88
CA GLN A 465 -15.96 -33.76 -13.13
C GLN A 465 -16.06 -33.44 -11.64
N THR A 466 -14.98 -32.92 -11.06
CA THR A 466 -14.97 -32.53 -9.63
C THR A 466 -15.53 -31.12 -9.43
N GLY A 467 -15.56 -30.31 -10.49
CA GLY A 467 -16.01 -28.93 -10.48
C GLY A 467 -15.07 -27.99 -9.73
N ILE A 468 -13.78 -28.31 -9.64
CA ILE A 468 -12.76 -27.51 -8.95
C ILE A 468 -11.81 -26.90 -9.98
N GLY A 469 -11.43 -25.65 -9.76
CA GLY A 469 -10.39 -24.96 -10.51
C GLY A 469 -9.33 -24.34 -9.60
N PHE A 470 -8.13 -24.20 -10.15
CA PHE A 470 -7.02 -23.44 -9.59
C PHE A 470 -6.48 -22.49 -10.65
N CYS A 471 -6.28 -21.23 -10.28
CA CYS A 471 -5.90 -20.16 -11.20
C CYS A 471 -4.77 -19.31 -10.62
N GLY A 472 -3.80 -18.95 -11.45
CA GLY A 472 -2.93 -17.81 -11.20
C GLY A 472 -3.44 -16.59 -11.94
N ILE A 473 -3.70 -15.50 -11.22
CA ILE A 473 -3.97 -14.16 -11.77
C ILE A 473 -2.72 -13.32 -11.56
N GLN A 474 -2.17 -12.78 -12.65
CA GLN A 474 -0.95 -11.99 -12.60
C GLN A 474 -1.25 -10.59 -12.08
N LEU A 475 -0.57 -10.16 -11.01
CA LEU A 475 -0.70 -8.82 -10.43
C LEU A 475 0.47 -7.93 -10.86
N ASP A 476 1.70 -8.48 -10.77
CA ASP A 476 2.91 -7.78 -11.18
C ASP A 476 3.91 -8.74 -11.85
N TYR A 477 4.67 -8.21 -12.81
CA TYR A 477 5.77 -8.90 -13.45
C TYR A 477 6.83 -7.91 -13.92
N SER A 478 8.07 -8.12 -13.46
CA SER A 478 9.18 -7.24 -13.78
C SER A 478 10.46 -8.03 -14.02
N ASN A 479 11.15 -7.67 -15.10
CA ASN A 479 12.50 -8.11 -15.40
C ASN A 479 13.39 -6.88 -15.45
N ALA A 480 14.34 -6.79 -14.53
CA ALA A 480 15.25 -5.66 -14.41
C ALA A 480 16.69 -6.14 -14.37
N GLY A 481 17.61 -5.19 -14.53
CA GLY A 481 19.03 -5.46 -14.38
C GLY A 481 19.73 -4.20 -13.90
N LEU A 482 20.43 -4.32 -12.77
CA LEU A 482 21.11 -3.19 -12.13
C LEU A 482 22.42 -2.86 -12.88
N GLU A 483 23.34 -3.82 -12.97
CA GLU A 483 24.64 -3.63 -13.63
C GLU A 483 24.57 -3.87 -15.14
N ASN A 484 23.65 -4.71 -15.61
CA ASN A 484 23.52 -5.11 -17.00
C ASN A 484 22.08 -5.02 -17.46
N ARG A 485 21.84 -4.58 -18.70
CA ARG A 485 20.50 -4.67 -19.29
C ARG A 485 20.07 -6.14 -19.40
N PRO A 486 18.82 -6.50 -19.05
CA PRO A 486 18.31 -7.86 -19.24
C PRO A 486 18.45 -8.32 -20.68
N ARG A 487 18.99 -9.53 -20.88
CA ARG A 487 19.16 -10.19 -22.18
C ARG A 487 18.50 -11.56 -22.12
N LEU A 488 17.18 -11.57 -22.24
CA LEU A 488 16.36 -12.76 -22.14
C LEU A 488 16.20 -13.44 -23.50
N LEU A 489 16.41 -14.77 -23.55
CA LEU A 489 16.12 -15.56 -24.74
C LEU A 489 14.67 -16.04 -24.70
N ASN A 490 13.82 -15.38 -25.49
CA ASN A 490 12.42 -15.72 -25.72
C ASN A 490 11.64 -15.93 -24.41
N PRO A 491 11.27 -14.85 -23.70
CA PRO A 491 10.41 -14.97 -22.54
C PRO A 491 8.98 -15.32 -22.97
N TYR A 492 8.38 -16.34 -22.36
CA TYR A 492 6.99 -16.76 -22.59
C TYR A 492 6.48 -17.56 -21.39
N MET A 493 5.17 -17.77 -21.32
CA MET A 493 4.55 -18.74 -20.42
C MET A 493 4.21 -20.00 -21.20
N TYR A 494 4.24 -21.16 -20.56
CA TYR A 494 3.79 -22.39 -21.20
C TYR A 494 3.15 -23.35 -20.23
N ILE A 495 2.33 -24.25 -20.77
CA ILE A 495 1.82 -25.45 -20.11
C ILE A 495 2.52 -26.66 -20.70
N THR A 496 3.01 -27.58 -19.87
CA THR A 496 3.51 -28.88 -20.31
C THR A 496 2.75 -30.00 -19.62
N GLY A 497 2.44 -31.04 -20.37
CA GLY A 497 1.85 -32.29 -19.88
C GLY A 497 2.88 -33.41 -19.89
N GLY A 498 2.95 -34.18 -18.81
CA GLY A 498 3.70 -35.44 -18.67
C GLY A 498 2.97 -36.34 -17.66
N PRO A 499 3.67 -37.04 -16.75
CA PRO A 499 3.02 -37.67 -15.59
C PRO A 499 2.39 -36.65 -14.61
N TRP A 500 2.79 -35.39 -14.70
CA TRP A 500 2.20 -34.22 -14.06
C TRP A 500 1.77 -33.21 -15.12
N ILE A 501 1.06 -32.17 -14.70
CA ILE A 501 0.75 -31.02 -15.55
C ILE A 501 1.17 -29.76 -14.83
N TYR A 502 1.80 -28.84 -15.55
CA TYR A 502 2.24 -27.59 -14.96
C TYR A 502 2.15 -26.44 -15.94
N TRP A 503 2.16 -25.23 -15.39
CA TRP A 503 2.56 -24.05 -16.13
C TRP A 503 3.83 -23.46 -15.53
N THR A 504 4.59 -22.71 -16.33
CA THR A 504 5.73 -21.94 -15.83
C THR A 504 6.08 -20.81 -16.79
N ARG A 505 6.78 -19.82 -16.27
CA ARG A 505 7.42 -18.76 -17.04
C ARG A 505 8.82 -19.16 -17.44
N ALA A 506 9.08 -19.14 -18.73
CA ALA A 506 10.42 -19.08 -19.28
C ALA A 506 10.92 -17.63 -19.24
N LEU A 507 12.04 -17.38 -18.55
CA LEU A 507 12.74 -16.10 -18.63
C LEU A 507 13.84 -16.17 -19.69
N SER A 508 14.65 -17.23 -19.65
CA SER A 508 15.61 -17.57 -20.70
C SER A 508 15.68 -19.09 -20.79
N PHE A 509 15.16 -19.65 -21.88
CA PHE A 509 14.80 -21.08 -21.88
C PHE A 509 15.05 -21.78 -23.22
N PRO A 510 16.32 -22.03 -23.57
CA PRO A 510 16.67 -22.86 -24.71
C PRO A 510 16.23 -24.32 -24.54
N PHE A 511 16.01 -24.85 -23.32
CA PHE A 511 15.71 -26.27 -23.07
C PHE A 511 14.57 -26.88 -23.93
N LEU A 512 13.48 -26.14 -24.19
CA LEU A 512 12.37 -26.59 -25.05
C LEU A 512 12.47 -26.06 -26.49
N SER A 513 13.57 -25.40 -26.85
CA SER A 513 13.82 -24.97 -28.23
C SER A 513 14.34 -26.12 -29.09
N SER A 514 14.27 -25.96 -30.41
CA SER A 514 14.86 -26.92 -31.36
C SER A 514 16.38 -27.11 -31.16
N ASN A 515 17.06 -26.14 -30.53
CA ASN A 515 18.49 -26.20 -30.22
C ASN A 515 18.71 -26.25 -28.69
N HIS A 516 18.13 -27.25 -28.03
CA HIS A 516 18.02 -27.33 -26.56
C HIS A 516 19.33 -27.31 -25.76
N GLN A 517 20.47 -27.45 -26.43
CA GLN A 517 21.80 -27.48 -25.81
C GLN A 517 22.49 -26.11 -25.80
N GLN A 518 21.85 -25.08 -26.36
CA GLN A 518 22.40 -23.73 -26.33
C GLN A 518 22.39 -23.20 -24.89
N VAL A 519 23.50 -22.62 -24.47
CA VAL A 519 23.66 -22.06 -23.13
C VAL A 519 23.63 -20.54 -23.22
N ILE A 520 22.80 -19.90 -22.41
CA ILE A 520 22.56 -18.46 -22.42
C ILE A 520 23.12 -17.84 -21.13
N PRO A 521 23.97 -16.81 -21.21
CA PRO A 521 24.45 -16.12 -20.03
C PRO A 521 23.34 -15.34 -19.33
N ALA A 522 23.11 -15.61 -18.05
CA ALA A 522 22.40 -14.71 -17.14
C ALA A 522 23.43 -13.87 -16.40
N MET A 523 23.39 -12.56 -16.59
CA MET A 523 24.44 -11.65 -16.12
C MET A 523 24.17 -11.19 -14.68
N LYS A 524 25.26 -10.86 -13.97
CA LYS A 524 25.20 -10.16 -12.69
C LYS A 524 24.27 -8.95 -12.75
N GLY A 525 23.45 -8.81 -11.72
CA GLY A 525 22.52 -7.70 -11.56
C GLY A 525 21.11 -7.97 -12.06
N TYR A 526 20.90 -9.08 -12.76
CA TYR A 526 19.56 -9.44 -13.21
C TYR A 526 18.65 -9.71 -12.01
N PHE A 527 17.47 -9.12 -12.04
CA PHE A 527 16.46 -9.21 -11.00
C PHE A 527 15.11 -9.48 -11.64
N PHE A 528 14.48 -10.58 -11.23
CA PHE A 528 13.18 -11.02 -11.72
C PHE A 528 12.23 -11.04 -10.55
N ALA A 529 11.06 -10.44 -10.70
CA ALA A 529 10.04 -10.42 -9.67
C ALA A 529 8.65 -10.65 -10.25
N GLU A 530 7.87 -11.45 -9.55
CA GLU A 530 6.48 -11.75 -9.90
C GLU A 530 5.58 -11.71 -8.67
N ARG A 531 4.36 -11.24 -8.87
CA ARG A 531 3.29 -11.28 -7.88
C ARG A 531 2.05 -11.88 -8.52
N TRP A 532 1.55 -12.95 -7.92
CA TRP A 532 0.40 -13.71 -8.39
C TRP A 532 -0.64 -13.82 -7.28
N ALA A 533 -1.92 -13.67 -7.63
CA ALA A 533 -3.01 -14.16 -6.81
C ALA A 533 -3.36 -15.57 -7.24
N TYR A 534 -3.16 -16.54 -6.35
CA TYR A 534 -3.54 -17.92 -6.59
C TYR A 534 -4.95 -18.17 -6.04
N LEU A 535 -5.90 -18.27 -6.95
CA LEU A 535 -7.32 -18.44 -6.69
C LEU A 535 -7.69 -19.92 -6.76
N THR A 536 -8.39 -20.40 -5.74
CA THR A 536 -9.05 -21.70 -5.77
C THR A 536 -10.56 -21.48 -5.85
N TYR A 537 -11.25 -22.14 -6.78
CA TYR A 537 -12.65 -21.84 -7.07
C TYR A 537 -13.46 -23.06 -7.49
N GLU A 538 -14.78 -22.96 -7.36
CA GLU A 538 -15.71 -23.86 -8.03
C GLU A 538 -16.03 -23.33 -9.42
N ILE A 539 -16.01 -24.21 -10.42
CA ILE A 539 -16.31 -23.79 -11.80
C ILE A 539 -17.79 -23.40 -11.96
N ASP A 540 -18.05 -22.40 -12.80
CA ASP A 540 -19.43 -22.06 -13.20
C ASP A 540 -19.98 -23.13 -14.16
N LYS A 541 -21.32 -23.28 -14.19
CA LYS A 541 -21.99 -24.18 -15.15
C LYS A 541 -22.08 -23.53 -16.53
N GLY A 542 -21.96 -24.34 -17.58
CA GLY A 542 -22.13 -23.90 -18.97
C GLY A 542 -20.81 -23.56 -19.66
N ASP A 543 -20.86 -22.69 -20.67
CA ASP A 543 -19.78 -22.50 -21.65
C ASP A 543 -18.56 -21.73 -21.13
N LYS A 544 -18.62 -21.19 -19.90
CA LYS A 544 -17.52 -20.44 -19.27
C LYS A 544 -17.23 -20.93 -17.84
N PRO A 545 -16.68 -22.15 -17.68
CA PRO A 545 -16.34 -22.69 -16.35
C PRO A 545 -15.43 -21.77 -15.52
N TYR A 546 -14.59 -20.99 -16.20
CA TYR A 546 -13.63 -20.03 -15.63
C TYR A 546 -14.21 -18.64 -15.31
N ALA A 547 -15.52 -18.41 -15.43
CA ALA A 547 -16.12 -17.09 -15.16
C ALA A 547 -15.80 -16.51 -13.74
N PRO A 548 -15.63 -17.31 -12.67
CA PRO A 548 -15.14 -16.81 -11.39
C PRO A 548 -13.75 -16.16 -11.46
N VAL A 549 -12.85 -16.67 -12.33
CA VAL A 549 -11.52 -16.10 -12.56
C VAL A 549 -11.65 -14.66 -13.07
N LEU A 550 -12.54 -14.41 -14.03
CA LEU A 550 -12.71 -13.07 -14.61
C LEU A 550 -13.22 -12.05 -13.59
N LYS A 551 -14.09 -12.48 -12.66
CA LYS A 551 -14.59 -11.64 -11.57
C LYS A 551 -13.46 -11.21 -10.64
N TRP A 552 -12.62 -12.17 -10.23
CA TRP A 552 -11.47 -11.90 -9.35
C TRP A 552 -10.36 -11.15 -10.07
N GLN A 553 -10.07 -11.46 -11.33
CA GLN A 553 -9.12 -10.72 -12.15
C GLN A 553 -9.47 -9.24 -12.16
N LYS A 554 -10.73 -8.89 -12.48
CA LYS A 554 -11.18 -7.49 -12.47
C LYS A 554 -11.02 -6.83 -11.10
N ARG A 555 -11.33 -7.55 -10.01
CA ARG A 555 -11.20 -7.04 -8.64
C ARG A 555 -9.74 -6.76 -8.29
N LEU A 556 -8.84 -7.70 -8.53
CA LEU A 556 -7.46 -7.70 -8.07
C LEU A 556 -6.53 -6.80 -8.89
N THR A 557 -6.79 -6.65 -10.20
CA THR A 557 -6.02 -5.73 -11.05
C THR A 557 -6.47 -4.27 -10.93
N ASN A 558 -7.46 -4.00 -10.07
CA ASN A 558 -7.95 -2.65 -9.77
C ASN A 558 -8.02 -2.44 -8.24
N PRO A 559 -6.89 -2.47 -7.51
CA PRO A 559 -6.89 -2.34 -6.06
C PRO A 559 -7.49 -1.00 -5.60
N LEU A 560 -7.93 -0.96 -4.34
CA LEU A 560 -8.37 0.29 -3.72
C LEU A 560 -7.25 1.33 -3.75
N ARG A 561 -7.57 2.57 -4.14
CA ARG A 561 -6.63 3.68 -4.03
C ARG A 561 -6.58 4.15 -2.59
N VAL A 562 -5.36 4.24 -2.04
CA VAL A 562 -5.11 4.66 -0.66
C VAL A 562 -4.55 6.08 -0.63
N ARG A 563 -5.10 6.95 0.22
CA ARG A 563 -4.53 8.27 0.54
C ARG A 563 -4.42 8.42 2.06
N LEU A 564 -3.21 8.67 2.54
CA LEU A 564 -2.94 9.05 3.93
C LEU A 564 -3.08 10.57 4.09
N VAL A 565 -3.73 10.99 5.16
CA VAL A 565 -3.85 12.40 5.59
C VAL A 565 -3.60 12.46 7.09
N GLU A 566 -2.76 13.40 7.50
CA GLU A 566 -2.24 13.49 8.87
C GLU A 566 -2.28 14.94 9.34
N GLU A 567 -2.44 15.12 10.66
CA GLU A 567 -2.27 16.43 11.28
C GLU A 567 -0.80 16.84 11.17
N VAL A 568 -0.56 18.11 10.86
CA VAL A 568 0.80 18.65 10.85
C VAL A 568 1.23 18.86 12.29
N ASP A 569 2.19 18.06 12.74
CA ASP A 569 2.68 18.12 14.11
C ASP A 569 3.45 19.43 14.41
N GLU A 570 3.36 19.91 15.64
CA GLU A 570 4.07 21.13 16.10
C GLU A 570 5.59 21.09 15.87
N ARG A 571 6.18 19.89 15.87
CA ARG A 571 7.60 19.62 15.61
C ARG A 571 7.99 19.89 14.15
N VAL A 572 7.06 19.76 13.19
CA VAL A 572 7.33 19.96 11.76
C VAL A 572 7.62 21.43 11.50
N SER A 573 8.82 21.82 11.05
CA SER A 573 9.19 23.24 10.84
C SER A 573 8.22 24.05 9.94
N ARG A 574 8.07 25.35 10.24
CA ARG A 574 7.31 26.31 9.39
C ARG A 574 8.16 26.80 8.22
N SER A 575 9.47 26.87 8.41
CA SER A 575 10.43 27.14 7.34
C SER A 575 10.91 25.82 6.77
N VAL A 576 10.90 25.70 5.46
CA VAL A 576 11.67 24.69 4.77
C VAL A 576 12.83 25.42 4.14
N HIS A 577 14.03 25.18 4.65
CA HIS A 577 15.23 25.59 3.97
C HIS A 577 15.57 24.53 2.94
N GLU A 578 15.98 24.97 1.77
CA GLU A 578 16.54 24.05 0.78
C GLU A 578 17.79 23.40 1.37
N VAL A 579 17.79 22.08 1.44
CA VAL A 579 18.92 21.31 1.94
C VAL A 579 19.69 20.79 0.75
N TYR A 580 20.92 21.27 0.62
CA TYR A 580 21.90 20.72 -0.30
C TYR A 580 22.23 19.28 0.11
N MET A 581 21.83 18.31 -0.72
CA MET A 581 22.30 16.93 -0.59
C MET A 581 23.60 16.67 -1.38
N ASP A 582 24.05 17.64 -2.18
CA ASP A 582 25.28 17.58 -2.98
C ASP A 582 25.87 19.00 -3.15
N GLU A 583 27.13 19.13 -3.58
CA GLU A 583 27.81 20.44 -3.78
C GLU A 583 27.22 21.28 -4.95
N GLY A 584 26.15 20.81 -5.58
CA GLY A 584 25.51 21.42 -6.74
C GLY A 584 24.31 22.30 -6.42
N LYS A 585 24.03 23.26 -7.31
CA LYS A 585 22.82 24.10 -7.29
C LYS A 585 21.59 23.28 -7.65
N SER A 586 20.51 23.42 -6.88
CA SER A 586 19.25 22.70 -7.12
C SER A 586 18.41 23.23 -8.30
N GLY A 587 18.70 24.45 -8.76
CA GLY A 587 17.88 25.17 -9.75
C GLY A 587 16.65 25.89 -9.16
N TRP A 588 16.44 25.84 -7.84
CA TRP A 588 15.48 26.73 -7.13
C TRP A 588 16.10 28.08 -6.79
N GLU A 589 17.42 28.13 -6.67
CA GLU A 589 18.19 29.34 -6.46
C GLU A 589 17.98 30.36 -7.58
N GLY A 590 17.53 31.57 -7.24
CA GLY A 590 17.40 32.66 -8.20
C GLY A 590 16.32 32.44 -9.27
N ARG A 591 15.43 31.45 -9.09
CA ARG A 591 14.20 31.39 -9.88
C ARG A 591 13.32 32.58 -9.50
N GLU A 592 13.34 33.61 -10.35
CA GLU A 592 12.14 34.41 -10.55
C GLU A 592 11.05 33.41 -11.00
N THR A 593 10.13 33.08 -10.12
CA THR A 593 8.98 32.25 -10.45
C THR A 593 8.04 33.08 -11.29
N SER A 594 8.40 33.29 -12.55
CA SER A 594 7.78 34.16 -13.57
C SER A 594 6.31 33.89 -13.90
N ARG A 595 5.64 33.04 -13.11
CA ARG A 595 4.18 33.05 -12.92
C ARG A 595 3.89 33.79 -11.61
N HIS A 596 4.15 35.10 -11.61
CA HIS A 596 3.81 36.02 -10.53
C HIS A 596 2.44 36.62 -10.78
#